data_AF-A0A3D1V280-F1
#
_entry.id   AF-A0A3D1V280-F1
#
_cell.length_a   1.000
_cell.length_b   1.000
_cell.length_c   1.000
_cell.angle_alpha   90.00
_cell.angle_beta   90.00
_cell.angle_gamma   90.00
#
_symmetry.space_group_name_H-M   'P 1'
#
loop_
_entity.id
_entity.type
_entity.pdbx_description
1 polymer ?
#
loop_
_entity_poly.entity_id
_entity_poly.type
_entity_poly.pdbx_seq_one_letter_code
_entity_poly.pdbx_strand_id
1 'polypeptide(L)'
;MCIRDRTDGVYTLGGDQGIAMEVIANSAVETAMANAYASGVVFGGTSAGAAVQSINMINGYTDPGYPENALEKDKVIVWWANDQTGSDDFTRGLSFASQRAITDQHFYQRGRFGRLLNVVGLSDVQYNGASKVGVAVDYATGAQITNDTTVHDVFGDSSAAIIDGEVLNATFDWRGPNETLSARRIVTHIMAPDPSLSYDMATRTISNASGVLTINPGALMSPQLTRTRPRGSLILGGDLSVDWNGPAVQDVVNRVQATRQARVVVVAVGSSTASGQALAREYVAGLRGAGLSWQMFQVFVYDASSARFLNSMGFDRTAAVVLVGEDQATMATAIADRRFSGMVNRAIASVPVVVTDRAMTPAMGTFYVTNRSVFDDEDDDIQDIAIDAFQTGNITVARGLGIVEGSFQGRNTLDQHWGRLYSLAKYSPRTMVYGISEMTSIVIERNRASVAGERSVIMLDGSQGKYSNGTNGAFSALNVVVNAYAPGDAIQ
;
A
#
# COMPACT_ATOMS: atom_id res chain seq x y z
N MET A 1 3.24 -42.24 1.30
CA MET A 1 1.86 -41.77 1.53
C MET A 1 0.95 -42.47 0.53
N CYS A 2 -0.05 -43.23 0.98
CA CYS A 2 -1.02 -43.87 0.06
C CYS A 2 -2.28 -43.02 0.02
N ILE A 3 -2.40 -42.14 -0.99
CA ILE A 3 -3.69 -41.57 -1.35
C ILE A 3 -4.50 -42.72 -1.95
N ARG A 4 -5.62 -43.06 -1.32
CA ARG A 4 -6.44 -44.22 -1.68
C ARG A 4 -7.55 -43.80 -2.64
N ASP A 5 -8.11 -44.75 -3.38
CA ASP A 5 -9.20 -44.57 -4.35
C ASP A 5 -10.48 -43.93 -3.79
N ARG A 6 -10.62 -43.82 -2.45
CA ARG A 6 -11.75 -43.18 -1.75
C ARG A 6 -11.38 -41.86 -1.08
N THR A 7 -10.36 -41.17 -1.58
CA THR A 7 -9.96 -39.86 -1.03
C THR A 7 -10.74 -38.78 -1.75
N ASP A 8 -11.54 -37.99 -1.02
CA ASP A 8 -12.32 -36.90 -1.62
C ASP A 8 -11.60 -35.55 -1.56
N GLY A 9 -10.69 -35.38 -0.59
CA GLY A 9 -9.92 -34.16 -0.44
C GLY A 9 -8.60 -34.34 0.30
N VAL A 10 -7.66 -33.43 0.01
CA VAL A 10 -6.36 -33.31 0.66
C VAL A 10 -6.21 -31.88 1.16
N TYR A 11 -5.82 -31.70 2.42
CA TYR A 11 -5.58 -30.39 3.01
C TYR A 11 -4.14 -30.29 3.51
N THR A 12 -3.36 -29.40 2.90
CA THR A 12 -1.95 -29.17 3.26
C THR A 12 -1.88 -28.13 4.37
N LEU A 13 -1.25 -28.50 5.49
CA LEU A 13 -1.08 -27.62 6.64
C LEU A 13 -0.01 -26.54 6.41
N GLY A 14 0.02 -25.55 7.30
CA GLY A 14 1.09 -24.55 7.35
C GLY A 14 2.43 -25.12 7.82
N GLY A 15 3.47 -24.29 7.76
CA GLY A 15 4.85 -24.66 8.04
C GLY A 15 5.81 -23.84 7.18
N ASP A 16 6.93 -24.45 6.83
CA ASP A 16 7.89 -23.92 5.86
C ASP A 16 7.64 -24.58 4.49
N GLN A 17 7.27 -23.77 3.48
CA GLN A 17 6.99 -24.27 2.14
C GLN A 17 8.24 -24.75 1.39
N GLY A 18 9.42 -24.21 1.72
CA GLY A 18 10.67 -24.64 1.12
C GLY A 18 11.03 -26.05 1.56
N ILE A 19 11.02 -26.29 2.87
CA ILE A 19 11.21 -27.63 3.45
C ILE A 19 10.16 -28.61 2.93
N ALA A 20 8.89 -28.17 2.83
CA ALA A 20 7.83 -29.02 2.30
C ALA A 20 8.13 -29.49 0.87
N MET A 21 8.57 -28.58 0.00
CA MET A 21 8.83 -28.91 -1.40
C MET A 21 10.16 -29.64 -1.60
N GLU A 22 11.19 -29.45 -0.76
CA GLU A 22 12.40 -30.29 -0.75
C GLU A 22 12.09 -31.77 -0.50
N VAL A 23 11.02 -32.06 0.24
CA VAL A 23 10.56 -33.44 0.52
C VAL A 23 9.57 -33.94 -0.53
N ILE A 24 8.68 -33.07 -1.02
CA ILE A 24 7.55 -33.46 -1.86
C ILE A 24 7.90 -33.42 -3.35
N ALA A 25 8.58 -32.39 -3.84
CA ALA A 25 8.84 -32.23 -5.27
C ALA A 25 9.61 -33.43 -5.83
N ASN A 26 9.20 -33.87 -7.03
CA ASN A 26 9.81 -34.96 -7.78
C ASN A 26 9.76 -36.32 -7.05
N SER A 27 8.97 -36.44 -5.97
CA SER A 27 8.82 -37.66 -5.18
C SER A 27 7.62 -38.50 -5.65
N ALA A 28 7.58 -39.78 -5.23
CA ALA A 28 6.41 -40.62 -5.41
C ALA A 28 5.15 -40.08 -4.69
N VAL A 29 5.33 -39.23 -3.67
CA VAL A 29 4.20 -38.59 -2.97
C VAL A 29 3.55 -37.55 -3.88
N GLU A 30 4.34 -36.69 -4.52
CA GLU A 30 3.80 -35.71 -5.47
C GLU A 30 3.12 -36.37 -6.66
N THR A 31 3.70 -37.46 -7.20
CA THR A 31 3.05 -38.26 -8.26
C THR A 31 1.69 -38.80 -7.80
N ALA A 32 1.58 -39.31 -6.57
CA ALA A 32 0.31 -39.76 -6.03
C ALA A 32 -0.69 -38.61 -5.85
N MET A 33 -0.23 -37.44 -5.40
CA MET A 33 -1.06 -36.24 -5.28
C MET A 33 -1.57 -35.75 -6.64
N ALA A 34 -0.71 -35.72 -7.65
CA ALA A 34 -1.07 -35.35 -9.02
C ALA A 34 -2.12 -36.30 -9.62
N ASN A 35 -1.96 -37.61 -9.43
CA ASN A 35 -2.93 -38.61 -9.88
C ASN A 35 -4.29 -38.45 -9.18
N ALA A 36 -4.28 -38.13 -7.88
CA ALA A 36 -5.50 -37.86 -7.13
C ALA A 36 -6.20 -36.59 -7.64
N TYR A 37 -5.45 -35.49 -7.82
CA TYR A 37 -5.99 -34.25 -8.39
C TYR A 37 -6.61 -34.48 -9.77
N ALA A 38 -5.92 -35.20 -10.65
CA ALA A 38 -6.43 -35.58 -11.98
C ALA A 38 -7.69 -36.47 -11.92
N SER A 39 -7.92 -37.17 -10.80
CA SER A 39 -9.11 -37.98 -10.55
C SER A 39 -10.26 -37.20 -9.89
N GLY A 40 -10.11 -35.89 -9.69
CA GLY A 40 -11.14 -35.00 -9.14
C GLY A 40 -11.07 -34.78 -7.63
N VAL A 41 -9.99 -35.20 -6.97
CA VAL A 41 -9.78 -34.93 -5.53
C VAL A 41 -9.52 -33.44 -5.31
N VAL A 42 -10.20 -32.85 -4.33
CA VAL A 42 -10.04 -31.42 -3.99
C VAL A 42 -8.78 -31.20 -3.17
N PHE A 43 -7.99 -30.20 -3.52
CA PHE A 43 -6.80 -29.80 -2.75
C PHE A 43 -7.01 -28.42 -2.13
N GLY A 44 -6.81 -28.32 -0.82
CA GLY A 44 -6.79 -27.06 -0.08
C GLY A 44 -5.53 -26.91 0.76
N GLY A 45 -5.31 -25.72 1.31
CA GLY A 45 -4.24 -25.52 2.28
C GLY A 45 -4.24 -24.15 2.92
N THR A 46 -3.40 -23.98 3.93
CA THR A 46 -3.20 -22.71 4.66
C THR A 46 -1.71 -22.41 4.81
N SER A 47 -1.33 -21.12 4.87
CA SER A 47 0.07 -20.67 4.94
C SER A 47 0.94 -21.36 3.88
N ALA A 48 1.91 -22.19 4.26
CA ALA A 48 2.74 -22.95 3.32
C ALA A 48 1.91 -23.85 2.40
N GLY A 49 0.87 -24.49 2.93
CA GLY A 49 -0.04 -25.33 2.17
C GLY A 49 -0.84 -24.58 1.11
N ALA A 50 -1.09 -23.28 1.30
CA ALA A 50 -1.67 -22.41 0.26
C ALA A 50 -0.60 -22.01 -0.77
N ALA A 51 0.61 -21.65 -0.33
CA ALA A 51 1.70 -21.22 -1.21
C ALA A 51 2.07 -22.29 -2.26
N VAL A 52 2.10 -23.57 -1.86
CA VAL A 52 2.41 -24.68 -2.78
C VAL A 52 1.31 -24.94 -3.83
N GLN A 53 0.15 -24.28 -3.75
CA GLN A 53 -0.95 -24.39 -4.72
C GLN A 53 -0.78 -23.48 -5.95
N SER A 54 0.36 -22.80 -6.07
CA SER A 54 0.86 -22.23 -7.32
C SER A 54 2.24 -22.81 -7.66
N ILE A 55 2.45 -23.25 -8.91
CA ILE A 55 3.73 -23.86 -9.30
C ILE A 55 4.88 -22.85 -9.26
N ASN A 56 4.62 -21.61 -9.65
CA ASN A 56 5.49 -20.47 -9.38
C ASN A 56 5.15 -19.99 -7.98
N MET A 57 6.06 -20.17 -7.04
CA MET A 57 5.73 -20.12 -5.61
C MET A 57 6.52 -19.02 -4.90
N ILE A 58 5.83 -18.24 -4.07
CA ILE A 58 6.51 -17.33 -3.13
C ILE A 58 7.06 -18.18 -1.97
N ASN A 59 8.38 -18.30 -1.89
CA ASN A 59 9.02 -19.05 -0.81
C ASN A 59 9.16 -18.22 0.47
N GLY A 60 9.20 -16.90 0.36
CA GLY A 60 9.29 -16.03 1.54
C GLY A 60 9.90 -14.67 1.21
N TYR A 61 10.47 -14.04 2.23
CA TYR A 61 11.32 -12.88 2.08
C TYR A 61 12.79 -13.30 2.16
N THR A 62 13.68 -12.50 1.58
CA THR A 62 15.13 -12.62 1.84
C THR A 62 15.45 -12.14 3.26
N ASP A 63 16.67 -12.39 3.77
CA ASP A 63 17.09 -11.96 5.12
C ASP A 63 16.80 -10.46 5.42
N PRO A 64 17.02 -9.51 4.49
CA PRO A 64 16.67 -8.10 4.72
C PRO A 64 15.24 -7.73 4.24
N GLY A 65 14.41 -8.70 3.87
CA GLY A 65 13.08 -8.50 3.30
C GLY A 65 11.96 -8.59 4.34
N TYR A 66 11.06 -7.61 4.30
CA TYR A 66 9.92 -7.46 5.20
C TYR A 66 8.74 -6.83 4.45
N PRO A 67 7.50 -6.89 4.98
CA PRO A 67 6.34 -6.25 4.34
C PRO A 67 6.57 -4.79 3.93
N GLU A 68 7.31 -4.02 4.74
CA GLU A 68 7.51 -2.60 4.52
C GLU A 68 8.47 -2.23 3.40
N ASN A 69 9.34 -3.16 3.00
CA ASN A 69 10.24 -2.98 1.85
C ASN A 69 9.96 -3.98 0.72
N ALA A 70 8.83 -4.69 0.77
CA ALA A 70 8.49 -5.76 -0.18
C ALA A 70 8.37 -5.31 -1.65
N LEU A 71 8.32 -4.00 -1.92
CA LEU A 71 8.32 -3.43 -3.28
C LEU A 71 9.73 -3.20 -3.84
N GLU A 72 10.78 -3.48 -3.07
CA GLU A 72 12.16 -3.55 -3.56
C GLU A 72 12.40 -4.94 -4.18
N LYS A 73 13.01 -4.96 -5.37
CA LYS A 73 13.11 -6.14 -6.24
C LYS A 73 13.62 -7.40 -5.52
N ASP A 74 14.71 -7.27 -4.77
CA ASP A 74 15.42 -8.42 -4.18
C ASP A 74 14.97 -8.76 -2.75
N LYS A 75 13.78 -8.30 -2.34
CA LYS A 75 13.25 -8.59 -0.99
C LYS A 75 12.39 -9.84 -0.93
N VAL A 76 11.89 -10.31 -2.07
CA VAL A 76 10.97 -11.46 -2.12
C VAL A 76 11.66 -12.64 -2.79
N ILE A 77 11.62 -13.80 -2.15
CA ILE A 77 12.11 -15.06 -2.74
C ILE A 77 10.96 -15.69 -3.51
N VAL A 78 11.14 -15.83 -4.82
CA VAL A 78 10.22 -16.56 -5.70
C VAL A 78 10.94 -17.75 -6.30
N TRP A 79 10.26 -18.88 -6.27
CA TRP A 79 10.68 -20.14 -6.86
C TRP A 79 9.93 -20.32 -8.17
N TRP A 80 10.68 -20.14 -9.28
CA TRP A 80 10.13 -20.13 -10.63
C TRP A 80 10.20 -21.52 -11.24
N ALA A 81 9.06 -22.02 -11.71
CA ALA A 81 8.97 -23.34 -12.32
C ALA A 81 9.81 -23.48 -13.59
N ASN A 82 10.11 -22.37 -14.28
CA ASN A 82 10.92 -22.36 -15.49
C ASN A 82 12.42 -22.11 -15.25
N ASP A 83 12.85 -21.93 -14.01
CA ASP A 83 14.27 -21.84 -13.63
C ASP A 83 14.86 -23.20 -13.25
N GLN A 84 14.05 -24.27 -13.30
CA GLN A 84 14.49 -25.60 -12.91
C GLN A 84 15.67 -26.08 -13.76
N THR A 85 16.79 -26.35 -13.10
CA THR A 85 18.06 -26.74 -13.77
C THR A 85 18.26 -28.24 -13.90
N GLY A 86 17.34 -29.06 -13.39
CA GLY A 86 17.37 -30.52 -13.48
C GLY A 86 16.32 -31.21 -12.60
N SER A 87 16.33 -32.55 -12.60
CA SER A 87 15.41 -33.36 -11.78
C SER A 87 15.63 -33.25 -10.28
N ASP A 88 16.79 -32.73 -9.87
CA ASP A 88 17.17 -32.56 -8.46
C ASP A 88 16.89 -31.12 -7.98
N ASP A 89 16.18 -30.32 -8.80
CA ASP A 89 15.73 -28.99 -8.45
C ASP A 89 14.31 -29.05 -7.87
N PHE A 90 14.20 -28.68 -6.60
CA PHE A 90 12.97 -28.69 -5.81
C PHE A 90 12.34 -27.30 -5.67
N THR A 91 12.90 -26.28 -6.34
CA THR A 91 12.51 -24.87 -6.17
C THR A 91 11.26 -24.50 -6.98
N ARG A 92 10.11 -25.10 -6.62
CA ARG A 92 8.78 -24.79 -7.17
C ARG A 92 7.67 -25.22 -6.21
N GLY A 93 6.43 -24.79 -6.47
CA GLY A 93 5.23 -25.39 -5.87
C GLY A 93 4.87 -26.75 -6.51
N LEU A 94 3.71 -27.30 -6.16
CA LEU A 94 3.28 -28.63 -6.63
C LEU A 94 3.17 -28.70 -8.16
N SER A 95 3.51 -29.83 -8.77
CA SER A 95 3.54 -29.99 -10.23
C SER A 95 2.17 -29.86 -10.92
N PHE A 96 1.09 -30.08 -10.18
CA PHE A 96 -0.30 -29.99 -10.64
C PHE A 96 -1.02 -28.73 -10.11
N ALA A 97 -0.30 -27.87 -9.39
CA ALA A 97 -0.81 -26.58 -8.92
C ALA A 97 -1.04 -25.60 -10.07
N SER A 98 -1.61 -24.44 -9.74
CA SER A 98 -1.92 -23.42 -10.73
C SER A 98 -0.69 -22.99 -11.53
N GLN A 99 -0.83 -22.96 -12.85
CA GLN A 99 0.20 -22.51 -13.79
C GLN A 99 0.05 -21.01 -14.11
N ARG A 100 -1.16 -20.48 -13.88
CA ARG A 100 -1.55 -19.10 -14.19
C ARG A 100 -1.47 -18.16 -12.99
N ALA A 101 -1.78 -18.66 -11.80
CA ALA A 101 -1.75 -17.90 -10.57
C ALA A 101 -0.41 -18.04 -9.83
N ILE A 102 -0.04 -16.99 -9.12
CA ILE A 102 0.88 -17.05 -7.98
C ILE A 102 0.07 -16.71 -6.75
N THR A 103 0.07 -17.62 -5.77
CA THR A 103 -0.78 -17.50 -4.58
C THR A 103 -0.06 -16.80 -3.43
N ASP A 104 -0.81 -16.01 -2.67
CA ASP A 104 -0.37 -15.41 -1.41
C ASP A 104 -1.43 -15.65 -0.30
N GLN A 105 -1.01 -15.55 0.95
CA GLN A 105 -1.71 -16.01 2.15
C GLN A 105 -1.44 -15.04 3.30
N HIS A 106 -2.34 -14.97 4.29
CA HIS A 106 -2.30 -13.97 5.37
C HIS A 106 -2.17 -12.54 4.81
N PHE A 107 -2.88 -12.28 3.71
CA PHE A 107 -2.52 -11.21 2.80
C PHE A 107 -2.62 -9.82 3.40
N TYR A 108 -3.76 -9.47 4.01
CA TYR A 108 -3.92 -8.20 4.71
C TYR A 108 -3.28 -8.29 6.08
N GLN A 109 -3.54 -9.39 6.80
CA GLN A 109 -2.99 -9.67 8.13
C GLN A 109 -1.49 -9.40 8.27
N ARG A 110 -0.69 -9.73 7.25
CA ARG A 110 0.78 -9.59 7.28
C ARG A 110 1.32 -8.52 6.32
N GLY A 111 0.48 -7.60 5.85
CA GLY A 111 0.90 -6.48 5.00
C GLY A 111 1.46 -6.88 3.64
N ARG A 112 1.03 -7.99 3.05
CA ARG A 112 1.68 -8.63 1.88
C ARG A 112 1.24 -8.07 0.53
N PHE A 113 0.48 -6.99 0.50
CA PHE A 113 0.11 -6.32 -0.74
C PHE A 113 1.32 -5.90 -1.58
N GLY A 114 2.34 -5.31 -0.95
CA GLY A 114 3.59 -4.94 -1.62
C GLY A 114 4.33 -6.16 -2.19
N ARG A 115 4.32 -7.28 -1.45
CA ARG A 115 4.92 -8.54 -1.88
C ARG A 115 4.28 -9.08 -3.14
N LEU A 116 2.96 -9.20 -3.18
CA LEU A 116 2.30 -9.77 -4.36
C LEU A 116 2.38 -8.83 -5.57
N LEU A 117 2.32 -7.50 -5.38
CA LEU A 117 2.58 -6.53 -6.45
C LEU A 117 3.98 -6.70 -7.05
N ASN A 118 4.99 -6.85 -6.20
CA ASN A 118 6.37 -7.12 -6.61
C ASN A 118 6.46 -8.41 -7.43
N VAL A 119 5.88 -9.49 -6.93
CA VAL A 119 5.93 -10.81 -7.59
C VAL A 119 5.21 -10.83 -8.93
N VAL A 120 4.09 -10.13 -9.08
CA VAL A 120 3.44 -9.95 -10.38
C VAL A 120 4.38 -9.23 -11.36
N GLY A 121 5.05 -8.15 -10.92
CA GLY A 121 6.04 -7.45 -11.73
C GLY A 121 7.29 -8.28 -12.07
N LEU A 122 7.80 -9.07 -11.12
CA LEU A 122 8.90 -10.01 -11.39
C LEU A 122 8.47 -11.09 -12.39
N SER A 123 7.24 -11.57 -12.28
CA SER A 123 6.72 -12.58 -13.21
C SER A 123 6.60 -12.06 -14.63
N ASP A 124 6.29 -10.77 -14.80
CA ASP A 124 6.30 -10.11 -16.11
C ASP A 124 7.68 -10.21 -16.76
N VAL A 125 8.73 -9.85 -16.01
CA VAL A 125 10.13 -9.96 -16.46
C VAL A 125 10.49 -11.42 -16.74
N GLN A 126 10.16 -12.33 -15.81
CA GLN A 126 10.49 -13.75 -15.91
C GLN A 126 9.85 -14.44 -17.12
N TYR A 127 8.67 -13.99 -17.53
CA TYR A 127 7.88 -14.57 -18.61
C TYR A 127 7.78 -13.66 -19.85
N ASN A 128 8.77 -12.77 -20.06
CA ASN A 128 8.91 -11.93 -21.25
C ASN A 128 7.67 -11.07 -21.58
N GLY A 129 7.14 -10.37 -20.57
CA GLY A 129 5.98 -9.49 -20.70
C GLY A 129 4.62 -10.18 -20.57
N ALA A 130 4.59 -11.39 -20.01
CA ALA A 130 3.37 -12.15 -19.77
C ALA A 130 3.22 -12.46 -18.28
N SER A 131 2.82 -11.45 -17.50
CA SER A 131 2.68 -11.54 -16.06
C SER A 131 1.69 -12.63 -15.62
N LYS A 132 2.02 -13.30 -14.52
CA LYS A 132 1.11 -14.22 -13.81
C LYS A 132 0.05 -13.43 -13.06
N VAL A 133 -1.10 -14.06 -12.80
CA VAL A 133 -2.15 -13.47 -11.95
C VAL A 133 -1.71 -13.62 -10.50
N GLY A 134 -1.68 -12.53 -9.73
CA GLY A 134 -1.58 -12.64 -8.28
C GLY A 134 -2.94 -12.99 -7.68
N VAL A 135 -3.03 -14.05 -6.89
CA VAL A 135 -4.26 -14.45 -6.17
C VAL A 135 -3.95 -14.57 -4.69
N ALA A 136 -4.46 -13.67 -3.86
CA ALA A 136 -4.22 -13.69 -2.44
C ALA A 136 -5.48 -13.94 -1.64
N VAL A 137 -5.37 -14.70 -0.56
CA VAL A 137 -6.42 -14.84 0.45
C VAL A 137 -5.91 -14.33 1.79
N ASP A 138 -6.77 -13.63 2.51
CA ASP A 138 -6.46 -13.12 3.83
C ASP A 138 -6.64 -14.17 4.94
N TYR A 139 -6.37 -13.81 6.19
CA TYR A 139 -6.62 -14.65 7.35
C TYR A 139 -8.05 -15.22 7.36
N ALA A 140 -8.19 -16.47 7.79
CA ALA A 140 -9.46 -17.20 7.88
C ALA A 140 -10.34 -17.11 6.61
N THR A 141 -9.72 -16.97 5.44
CA THR A 141 -10.39 -16.75 4.15
C THR A 141 -9.85 -17.71 3.11
N GLY A 142 -10.73 -18.16 2.20
CA GLY A 142 -10.38 -19.03 1.09
C GLY A 142 -11.07 -18.60 -0.20
N ALA A 143 -10.55 -19.08 -1.33
CA ALA A 143 -11.16 -18.95 -2.65
C ALA A 143 -10.95 -20.25 -3.42
N GLN A 144 -11.88 -20.59 -4.30
CA GLN A 144 -11.76 -21.77 -5.15
C GLN A 144 -11.10 -21.41 -6.48
N ILE A 145 -10.16 -22.24 -6.94
CA ILE A 145 -9.62 -22.20 -8.30
C ILE A 145 -10.06 -23.47 -9.02
N THR A 146 -10.89 -23.33 -10.05
CA THR A 146 -11.37 -24.46 -10.86
C THR A 146 -10.73 -24.46 -12.24
N ASN A 147 -10.33 -25.66 -12.69
CA ASN A 147 -9.71 -25.91 -14.00
C ASN A 147 -8.49 -25.03 -14.31
N ASP A 148 -7.75 -24.60 -13.28
CA ASP A 148 -6.65 -23.62 -13.39
C ASP A 148 -7.04 -22.39 -14.22
N THR A 149 -8.30 -21.96 -14.13
CA THR A 149 -8.88 -20.93 -14.98
C THR A 149 -9.69 -19.92 -14.17
N THR A 150 -10.62 -20.38 -13.33
CA THR A 150 -11.57 -19.47 -12.67
C THR A 150 -11.31 -19.41 -11.18
N VAL A 151 -11.13 -18.20 -10.64
CA VAL A 151 -11.18 -17.92 -9.20
C VAL A 151 -12.61 -17.51 -8.84
N HIS A 152 -13.25 -18.20 -7.90
CA HIS A 152 -14.64 -17.93 -7.50
C HIS A 152 -14.91 -18.40 -6.06
N ASP A 153 -16.14 -18.20 -5.60
CA ASP A 153 -16.62 -18.64 -4.28
C ASP A 153 -15.66 -18.28 -3.16
N VAL A 154 -15.34 -16.99 -3.02
CA VAL A 154 -14.61 -16.51 -1.84
C VAL A 154 -15.47 -16.76 -0.60
N PHE A 155 -14.86 -17.31 0.45
CA PHE A 155 -15.53 -17.62 1.71
C PHE A 155 -14.61 -17.33 2.91
N GLY A 156 -15.19 -17.26 4.10
CA GLY A 156 -14.47 -17.00 5.35
C GLY A 156 -14.70 -15.59 5.88
N ASP A 157 -13.77 -15.08 6.68
CA ASP A 157 -13.99 -13.89 7.51
C ASP A 157 -13.61 -12.56 6.82
N SER A 158 -12.81 -12.62 5.75
CA SER A 158 -12.30 -11.45 5.03
C SER A 158 -12.54 -11.58 3.52
N SER A 159 -11.65 -11.07 2.67
CA SER A 159 -11.77 -11.10 1.22
C SER A 159 -10.51 -11.66 0.55
N ALA A 160 -10.66 -11.99 -0.74
CA ALA A 160 -9.52 -12.33 -1.60
C ALA A 160 -9.12 -11.11 -2.43
N ALA A 161 -7.86 -11.07 -2.86
CA ALA A 161 -7.36 -10.05 -3.79
C ALA A 161 -6.84 -10.68 -5.06
N ILE A 162 -7.17 -10.07 -6.20
CA ILE A 162 -6.59 -10.37 -7.51
C ILE A 162 -5.74 -9.18 -7.94
N ILE A 163 -4.53 -9.44 -8.40
CA ILE A 163 -3.60 -8.45 -8.97
C ILE A 163 -3.24 -8.89 -10.38
N ASP A 164 -3.50 -8.05 -11.36
CA ASP A 164 -3.34 -8.38 -12.77
C ASP A 164 -2.60 -7.28 -13.55
N GLY A 165 -1.48 -7.67 -14.17
CA GLY A 165 -0.68 -6.81 -15.03
C GLY A 165 -1.15 -6.75 -16.48
N GLU A 166 -1.99 -7.67 -16.95
CA GLU A 166 -2.31 -7.83 -18.37
C GLU A 166 -3.54 -7.03 -18.80
N VAL A 167 -4.53 -6.85 -17.91
CA VAL A 167 -5.83 -6.22 -18.25
C VAL A 167 -5.69 -4.85 -18.93
N LEU A 168 -4.70 -4.06 -18.51
CA LEU A 168 -4.43 -2.71 -19.05
C LEU A 168 -3.03 -2.57 -19.66
N ASN A 169 -2.35 -3.69 -19.93
CA ASN A 169 -0.94 -3.75 -20.32
C ASN A 169 -0.07 -2.91 -19.38
N ALA A 170 0.00 -3.34 -18.12
CA ALA A 170 0.80 -2.69 -17.11
C ALA A 170 2.26 -2.63 -17.54
N THR A 171 2.96 -1.60 -17.07
CA THR A 171 4.41 -1.49 -17.25
C THR A 171 5.08 -1.72 -15.92
N PHE A 172 6.20 -2.45 -15.92
CA PHE A 172 7.01 -2.69 -14.73
C PHE A 172 8.45 -2.27 -14.99
N ASP A 173 9.04 -1.60 -14.01
CA ASP A 173 10.42 -1.13 -14.01
C ASP A 173 10.93 -1.10 -12.56
N TRP A 174 12.24 -1.10 -12.37
CA TRP A 174 12.88 -1.14 -11.05
C TRP A 174 13.88 0.02 -10.95
N ARG A 175 13.64 0.95 -10.04
CA ARG A 175 14.31 2.25 -10.05
C ARG A 175 14.95 2.62 -8.73
N GLY A 176 15.94 3.50 -8.84
CA GLY A 176 16.67 4.03 -7.69
C GLY A 176 17.65 3.02 -7.10
N PRO A 177 18.30 3.39 -5.99
CA PRO A 177 19.37 2.59 -5.39
C PRO A 177 18.89 1.25 -4.82
N ASN A 178 17.62 1.14 -4.43
CA ASN A 178 17.03 -0.07 -3.87
C ASN A 178 16.27 -0.91 -4.91
N GLU A 179 16.36 -0.55 -6.21
CA GLU A 179 15.55 -1.17 -7.28
C GLU A 179 14.08 -1.28 -6.86
N THR A 180 13.47 -0.15 -6.46
CA THR A 180 12.06 -0.11 -6.02
C THR A 180 11.13 -0.18 -7.23
N LEU A 181 10.02 -0.91 -7.10
CA LEU A 181 9.04 -1.09 -8.15
C LEU A 181 8.45 0.26 -8.62
N SER A 182 8.65 0.54 -9.90
CA SER A 182 7.94 1.58 -10.66
C SER A 182 7.00 0.89 -11.64
N ALA A 183 5.69 0.94 -11.35
CA ALA A 183 4.69 0.27 -12.17
C ALA A 183 3.47 1.13 -12.47
N ARG A 184 2.86 0.93 -13.65
CA ARG A 184 1.68 1.67 -14.08
C ARG A 184 0.59 0.74 -14.53
N ARG A 185 -0.67 1.12 -14.28
CA ARG A 185 -1.88 0.48 -14.83
C ARG A 185 -2.09 -0.98 -14.40
N ILE A 186 -1.69 -1.34 -13.19
CA ILE A 186 -2.01 -2.65 -12.62
C ILE A 186 -3.50 -2.65 -12.25
N VAL A 187 -4.26 -3.67 -12.64
CA VAL A 187 -5.66 -3.79 -12.24
C VAL A 187 -5.77 -4.69 -11.02
N THR A 188 -6.59 -4.26 -10.06
CA THR A 188 -6.83 -5.00 -8.83
C THR A 188 -8.31 -5.24 -8.60
N HIS A 189 -8.61 -6.36 -7.95
CA HIS A 189 -9.94 -6.72 -7.50
C HIS A 189 -9.87 -7.19 -6.05
N ILE A 190 -10.55 -6.49 -5.14
CA ILE A 190 -10.89 -7.03 -3.83
C ILE A 190 -12.23 -7.74 -3.97
N MET A 191 -12.24 -9.06 -3.77
CA MET A 191 -13.40 -9.94 -3.91
C MET A 191 -13.85 -10.40 -2.53
N ALA A 192 -14.87 -9.76 -1.97
CA ALA A 192 -15.56 -10.27 -0.80
C ALA A 192 -16.50 -11.43 -1.18
N PRO A 193 -16.91 -12.29 -0.22
CA PRO A 193 -17.84 -13.39 -0.46
C PRO A 193 -19.14 -12.97 -1.14
N ASP A 194 -19.28 -13.39 -2.40
CA ASP A 194 -20.45 -13.22 -3.24
C ASP A 194 -20.43 -14.35 -4.29
N PRO A 195 -21.40 -15.29 -4.27
CA PRO A 195 -21.43 -16.43 -5.20
C PRO A 195 -21.53 -16.05 -6.68
N SER A 196 -21.89 -14.79 -6.98
CA SER A 196 -21.94 -14.31 -8.35
C SER A 196 -20.60 -13.80 -8.87
N LEU A 197 -19.61 -13.58 -7.99
CA LEU A 197 -18.30 -13.06 -8.37
C LEU A 197 -17.36 -14.17 -8.84
N SER A 198 -16.73 -13.93 -9.99
CA SER A 198 -15.69 -14.79 -10.51
C SER A 198 -14.65 -14.01 -11.32
N TYR A 199 -13.41 -14.48 -11.30
CA TYR A 199 -12.31 -13.99 -12.11
C TYR A 199 -11.79 -15.10 -13.01
N ASP A 200 -11.90 -14.92 -14.32
CA ASP A 200 -11.31 -15.83 -15.31
C ASP A 200 -9.88 -15.37 -15.63
N MET A 201 -8.89 -16.16 -15.20
CA MET A 201 -7.46 -15.92 -15.37
C MET A 201 -6.97 -16.14 -16.81
N ALA A 202 -7.71 -16.89 -17.62
CA ALA A 202 -7.37 -17.11 -19.02
C ALA A 202 -7.82 -15.92 -19.89
N THR A 203 -9.02 -15.42 -19.66
CA THR A 203 -9.56 -14.25 -20.38
C THR A 203 -9.25 -12.92 -19.70
N ARG A 204 -8.74 -12.95 -18.46
CA ARG A 204 -8.42 -11.78 -17.63
C ARG A 204 -9.66 -10.93 -17.36
N THR A 205 -10.78 -11.57 -17.01
CA THR A 205 -12.07 -10.91 -16.84
C THR A 205 -12.68 -11.16 -15.47
N ILE A 206 -13.12 -10.09 -14.82
CA ILE A 206 -13.96 -10.15 -13.62
C ILE A 206 -15.44 -10.11 -14.04
N SER A 207 -16.27 -10.96 -13.43
CA SER A 207 -17.71 -11.04 -13.67
C SER A 207 -18.50 -10.98 -12.36
N ASN A 208 -19.74 -10.52 -12.45
CA ASN A 208 -20.75 -10.63 -11.39
C ASN A 208 -22.09 -11.10 -11.97
N ALA A 209 -23.17 -11.08 -11.18
CA ALA A 209 -24.52 -11.44 -11.63
C ALA A 209 -25.03 -10.65 -12.86
N SER A 210 -24.46 -9.47 -13.15
CA SER A 210 -24.81 -8.63 -14.30
C SER A 210 -23.95 -8.92 -15.54
N GLY A 211 -22.98 -9.83 -15.45
CA GLY A 211 -22.03 -10.17 -16.51
C GLY A 211 -20.62 -9.63 -16.27
N VAL A 212 -19.84 -9.57 -17.35
CA VAL A 212 -18.43 -9.11 -17.34
C VAL A 212 -18.34 -7.62 -17.01
N LEU A 213 -17.48 -7.26 -16.06
CA LEU A 213 -17.22 -5.86 -15.72
C LEU A 213 -15.99 -5.36 -16.48
N THR A 214 -16.23 -4.50 -17.46
CA THR A 214 -15.15 -3.92 -18.28
C THR A 214 -14.56 -2.67 -17.65
N ILE A 215 -13.29 -2.41 -17.97
CA ILE A 215 -12.58 -1.17 -17.68
C ILE A 215 -12.28 -0.47 -19.00
N ASN A 216 -12.46 0.86 -19.05
CA ASN A 216 -12.17 1.68 -20.23
C ASN A 216 -10.84 2.43 -20.05
N PRO A 217 -9.75 2.02 -20.73
CA PRO A 217 -8.45 2.69 -20.69
C PRO A 217 -8.48 4.21 -20.91
N GLY A 218 -9.39 4.70 -21.78
CA GLY A 218 -9.48 6.11 -22.15
C GLY A 218 -10.24 6.98 -21.15
N ALA A 219 -10.84 6.38 -20.13
CA ALA A 219 -11.57 7.08 -19.07
C ALA A 219 -10.89 6.99 -17.70
N LEU A 220 -9.63 6.52 -17.65
CA LEU A 220 -8.82 6.58 -16.44
C LEU A 220 -8.50 8.03 -16.09
N MET A 221 -8.48 8.33 -14.80
CA MET A 221 -8.18 9.68 -14.32
C MET A 221 -6.68 9.91 -14.26
N SER A 222 -6.26 11.14 -14.55
CA SER A 222 -4.87 11.59 -14.34
C SER A 222 -4.71 12.21 -12.95
N PRO A 223 -3.55 12.02 -12.29
CA PRO A 223 -3.17 12.76 -11.09
C PRO A 223 -3.40 14.27 -11.21
N GLN A 224 -3.95 14.90 -10.17
CA GLN A 224 -4.25 16.35 -10.17
C GLN A 224 -3.43 17.13 -9.13
N LEU A 225 -2.34 16.54 -8.61
CA LEU A 225 -1.51 17.14 -7.55
C LEU A 225 -0.99 18.55 -7.92
N THR A 226 -0.69 18.79 -9.19
CA THR A 226 -0.13 20.04 -9.73
C THR A 226 -1.15 21.16 -9.90
N ARG A 227 -2.44 20.92 -9.61
CA ARG A 227 -3.42 21.99 -9.43
C ARG A 227 -3.09 22.85 -8.21
N THR A 228 -2.45 22.25 -7.20
CA THR A 228 -1.84 23.00 -6.09
C THR A 228 -0.58 23.69 -6.60
N ARG A 229 -0.54 25.02 -6.50
CA ARG A 229 0.60 25.83 -6.96
C ARG A 229 1.32 26.48 -5.77
N PRO A 230 2.16 25.73 -5.04
CA PRO A 230 2.97 26.31 -3.96
C PRO A 230 3.94 27.35 -4.53
N ARG A 231 4.34 28.32 -3.69
CA ARG A 231 5.35 29.32 -4.06
C ARG A 231 6.69 28.68 -4.44
N GLY A 232 7.12 27.69 -3.66
CA GLY A 232 8.30 26.87 -3.91
C GLY A 232 7.92 25.40 -3.93
N SER A 233 8.33 24.66 -2.91
CA SER A 233 8.06 23.22 -2.76
C SER A 233 7.02 22.98 -1.67
N LEU A 234 6.02 22.15 -1.96
CA LEU A 234 5.16 21.51 -0.97
C LEU A 234 5.52 20.02 -0.91
N ILE A 235 5.94 19.55 0.26
CA ILE A 235 6.42 18.19 0.48
C ILE A 235 5.39 17.49 1.38
N LEU A 236 4.78 16.42 0.88
CA LEU A 236 3.82 15.59 1.59
C LEU A 236 4.54 14.32 2.07
N GLY A 237 4.93 14.27 3.34
CA GLY A 237 5.65 13.15 3.94
C GLY A 237 4.74 12.00 4.38
N GLY A 238 5.25 10.78 4.27
CA GLY A 238 4.60 9.54 4.71
C GLY A 238 4.98 9.11 6.14
N ASP A 239 5.46 10.04 6.97
CA ASP A 239 6.26 9.87 8.19
C ASP A 239 7.77 9.87 7.91
N LEU A 240 8.33 11.08 7.88
CA LEU A 240 9.75 11.35 7.70
C LEU A 240 10.56 11.17 8.99
N SER A 241 9.89 11.07 10.14
CA SER A 241 10.56 10.96 11.44
C SER A 241 11.20 9.59 11.68
N VAL A 242 10.82 8.59 10.86
CA VAL A 242 11.35 7.22 10.92
C VAL A 242 12.85 7.18 10.60
N ASP A 243 13.33 8.03 9.68
CA ASP A 243 14.76 8.24 9.45
C ASP A 243 15.09 9.71 9.18
N TRP A 244 15.61 10.37 10.21
CA TRP A 244 16.07 11.76 10.14
C TRP A 244 17.29 11.97 9.24
N ASN A 245 18.06 10.92 8.95
CA ASN A 245 19.24 10.99 8.09
C ASN A 245 18.97 10.48 6.67
N GLY A 246 17.76 9.96 6.42
CA GLY A 246 17.36 9.38 5.15
C GLY A 246 17.24 10.40 4.02
N PRO A 247 17.23 9.96 2.75
CA PRO A 247 17.15 10.81 1.57
C PRO A 247 15.99 11.81 1.55
N ALA A 248 14.82 11.45 2.10
CA ALA A 248 13.67 12.36 2.12
C ALA A 248 13.91 13.56 3.04
N VAL A 249 14.45 13.34 4.25
CA VAL A 249 14.79 14.43 5.17
C VAL A 249 15.97 15.23 4.64
N GLN A 250 16.96 14.58 4.03
CA GLN A 250 18.07 15.28 3.39
C GLN A 250 17.61 16.17 2.22
N ASP A 251 16.63 15.74 1.41
CA ASP A 251 16.00 16.59 0.39
C ASP A 251 15.36 17.85 1.02
N VAL A 252 14.65 17.70 2.15
CA VAL A 252 14.12 18.85 2.92
C VAL A 252 15.25 19.77 3.37
N VAL A 253 16.27 19.25 4.06
CA VAL A 253 17.40 20.03 4.60
C VAL A 253 18.09 20.83 3.49
N ASN A 254 18.41 20.17 2.37
CA ASN A 254 19.06 20.79 1.23
C ASN A 254 18.22 21.95 0.65
N ARG A 255 16.90 21.76 0.52
CA ARG A 255 15.99 22.83 0.07
C ARG A 255 15.95 24.00 1.03
N VAL A 256 15.87 23.73 2.34
CA VAL A 256 15.85 24.79 3.37
C VAL A 256 17.15 25.60 3.33
N GLN A 257 18.30 24.94 3.30
CA GLN A 257 19.61 25.60 3.23
C GLN A 257 19.76 26.43 1.94
N ALA A 258 19.25 25.94 0.82
CA ALA A 258 19.28 26.66 -0.46
C ALA A 258 18.48 27.98 -0.44
N THR A 259 17.49 28.14 0.44
CA THR A 259 16.72 29.39 0.56
C THR A 259 17.56 30.57 1.07
N ARG A 260 18.66 30.30 1.79
CA ARG A 260 19.46 31.30 2.53
C ARG A 260 18.66 32.16 3.52
N GLN A 261 17.49 31.70 3.93
CA GLN A 261 16.67 32.36 4.95
C GLN A 261 16.97 31.78 6.33
N ALA A 262 16.71 32.57 7.39
CA ALA A 262 17.22 32.28 8.73
C ALA A 262 16.24 31.51 9.62
N ARG A 263 14.98 31.29 9.21
CA ARG A 263 13.93 30.77 10.11
C ARG A 263 13.21 29.54 9.57
N VAL A 264 13.03 28.54 10.42
CA VAL A 264 12.16 27.37 10.21
C VAL A 264 11.06 27.41 11.26
N VAL A 265 9.81 27.38 10.82
CA VAL A 265 8.64 27.37 11.71
C VAL A 265 8.11 25.94 11.79
N VAL A 266 8.02 25.37 12.99
CA VAL A 266 7.39 24.07 13.24
C VAL A 266 6.02 24.32 13.85
N VAL A 267 4.98 23.79 13.23
CA VAL A 267 3.60 23.86 13.74
C VAL A 267 3.12 22.44 14.02
N ALA A 268 2.95 22.13 15.29
CA ALA A 268 2.46 20.82 15.73
C ALA A 268 1.00 20.90 16.16
N VAL A 269 0.16 20.05 15.57
CA VAL A 269 -1.21 19.81 16.00
C VAL A 269 -1.20 18.61 16.95
N GLY A 270 -1.54 18.85 18.21
CA GLY A 270 -1.64 17.82 19.22
C GLY A 270 -3.04 17.72 19.81
N SER A 271 -3.40 16.54 20.30
CA SER A 271 -4.57 16.28 21.14
C SER A 271 -4.60 17.17 22.39
N SER A 272 -3.43 17.58 22.87
CA SER A 272 -3.24 18.55 23.94
C SER A 272 -2.06 19.47 23.63
N THR A 273 -1.93 20.56 24.39
CA THR A 273 -0.71 21.38 24.37
C THR A 273 0.55 20.56 24.64
N ALA A 274 0.51 19.62 25.60
CA ALA A 274 1.68 18.84 25.99
C ALA A 274 2.12 17.88 24.86
N SER A 275 1.17 17.18 24.22
CA SER A 275 1.48 16.27 23.13
C SER A 275 1.99 17.03 21.89
N GLY A 276 1.36 18.14 21.53
CA GLY A 276 1.84 18.99 20.44
C GLY A 276 3.24 19.56 20.71
N GLN A 277 3.56 19.91 21.96
CA GLN A 277 4.92 20.31 22.33
C GLN A 277 5.93 19.15 22.22
N ALA A 278 5.54 17.93 22.58
CA ALA A 278 6.40 16.75 22.43
C ALA A 278 6.70 16.48 20.95
N LEU A 279 5.66 16.46 20.11
CA LEU A 279 5.79 16.31 18.66
C LEU A 279 6.68 17.40 18.04
N ALA A 280 6.49 18.67 18.42
CA ALA A 280 7.34 19.73 17.92
C ALA A 280 8.81 19.57 18.35
N ARG A 281 9.08 19.12 19.59
CA ARG A 281 10.45 18.85 20.06
C ARG A 281 11.11 17.74 19.26
N GLU A 282 10.38 16.69 18.94
CA GLU A 282 10.84 15.58 18.10
C GLU A 282 11.32 16.10 16.73
N TYR A 283 10.48 16.82 16.00
CA TYR A 283 10.84 17.36 14.68
C TYR A 283 11.97 18.39 14.74
N VAL A 284 12.01 19.24 15.77
CA VAL A 284 13.14 20.16 15.95
C VAL A 284 14.43 19.40 16.22
N ALA A 285 14.41 18.37 17.07
CA ALA A 285 15.59 17.57 17.36
C ALA A 285 16.08 16.80 16.12
N GLY A 286 15.17 16.15 15.41
CA GLY A 286 15.44 15.39 14.20
C GLY A 286 16.05 16.25 13.08
N LEU A 287 15.38 17.35 12.72
CA LEU A 287 15.87 18.27 11.69
C LEU A 287 17.20 18.95 12.06
N ARG A 288 17.45 19.16 13.35
CA ARG A 288 18.77 19.61 13.83
C ARG A 288 19.83 18.55 13.65
N GLY A 289 19.53 17.31 14.02
CA GLY A 289 20.41 16.17 13.80
C GLY A 289 20.76 15.98 12.32
N ALA A 290 19.78 16.24 11.44
CA ALA A 290 19.92 16.16 9.98
C ALA A 290 20.73 17.31 9.35
N GLY A 291 21.05 18.38 10.10
CA GLY A 291 21.94 19.46 9.64
C GLY A 291 21.37 20.89 9.63
N LEU A 292 20.18 21.13 10.18
CA LEU A 292 19.66 22.50 10.35
C LEU A 292 20.14 23.15 11.66
N SER A 293 20.47 24.44 11.61
CA SER A 293 20.95 25.17 12.78
C SER A 293 19.84 25.36 13.83
N TRP A 294 20.19 25.17 15.10
CA TRP A 294 19.24 25.30 16.22
C TRP A 294 18.62 26.69 16.34
N GLN A 295 19.34 27.73 15.92
CA GLN A 295 18.89 29.13 16.00
C GLN A 295 17.77 29.45 15.01
N MET A 296 17.49 28.55 14.07
CA MET A 296 16.48 28.78 13.04
C MET A 296 15.06 28.51 13.54
N PHE A 297 14.89 27.71 14.60
CA PHE A 297 13.59 27.12 14.91
C PHE A 297 12.69 28.03 15.73
N GLN A 298 11.46 28.17 15.27
CA GLN A 298 10.35 28.72 16.04
C GLN A 298 9.22 27.69 16.10
N VAL A 299 8.76 27.38 17.30
CA VAL A 299 7.72 26.35 17.53
C VAL A 299 6.39 27.00 17.85
N PHE A 300 5.34 26.46 17.23
CA PHE A 300 3.95 26.74 17.55
C PHE A 300 3.19 25.44 17.75
N VAL A 301 2.29 25.45 18.71
CA VAL A 301 1.40 24.33 18.99
C VAL A 301 -0.02 24.80 18.80
N TYR A 302 -0.77 24.00 18.03
CA TYR A 302 -2.22 24.07 17.95
C TYR A 302 -2.79 22.99 18.87
N ASP A 303 -3.45 23.42 19.94
CA ASP A 303 -4.09 22.51 20.88
C ASP A 303 -5.51 22.20 20.38
N ALA A 304 -5.71 20.97 19.88
CA ALA A 304 -6.98 20.55 19.32
C ALA A 304 -8.12 20.49 20.36
N SER A 305 -7.79 20.36 21.66
CA SER A 305 -8.79 20.35 22.73
C SER A 305 -9.37 21.73 23.03
N SER A 306 -8.58 22.79 22.78
CA SER A 306 -8.98 24.18 23.06
C SER A 306 -9.13 25.05 21.82
N ALA A 307 -8.99 24.47 20.62
CA ALA A 307 -9.15 25.11 19.31
C ALA A 307 -8.41 26.45 19.19
N ARG A 308 -7.18 26.50 19.71
CA ARG A 308 -6.39 27.73 19.76
C ARG A 308 -4.92 27.48 19.47
N PHE A 309 -4.32 28.46 18.79
CA PHE A 309 -2.88 28.64 18.82
C PHE A 309 -2.48 29.22 20.16
N LEU A 310 -1.35 28.76 20.68
CA LEU A 310 -0.78 29.36 21.88
C LEU A 310 -0.21 30.76 21.61
N ASN A 311 0.13 31.10 20.36
CA ASN A 311 0.75 32.36 19.96
C ASN A 311 0.38 32.80 18.52
N SER A 312 0.46 34.10 18.21
CA SER A 312 0.31 34.63 16.84
C SER A 312 1.53 34.33 15.96
N MET A 313 1.33 33.96 14.70
CA MET A 313 2.38 33.47 13.79
C MET A 313 2.52 34.36 12.54
N GLY A 314 3.76 34.61 12.11
CA GLY A 314 4.11 35.28 10.86
C GLY A 314 5.20 34.54 10.09
N PHE A 315 5.29 34.77 8.77
CA PHE A 315 6.19 34.02 7.86
C PHE A 315 7.30 34.86 7.22
N ASP A 316 7.51 36.10 7.66
CA ASP A 316 8.58 36.96 7.14
C ASP A 316 9.96 36.31 7.30
N ARG A 317 10.75 36.25 6.21
CA ARG A 317 12.09 35.63 6.19
C ARG A 317 12.10 34.16 6.68
N THR A 318 11.01 33.44 6.47
CA THR A 318 10.87 32.02 6.84
C THR A 318 11.26 31.13 5.67
N ALA A 319 12.36 30.38 5.85
CA ALA A 319 12.87 29.38 4.93
C ALA A 319 11.86 28.25 4.72
N ALA A 320 11.31 27.75 5.82
CA ALA A 320 10.41 26.61 5.82
C ALA A 320 9.32 26.67 6.88
N VAL A 321 8.18 26.08 6.57
CA VAL A 321 7.13 25.74 7.54
C VAL A 321 6.94 24.22 7.53
N VAL A 322 7.10 23.60 8.69
CA VAL A 322 6.92 22.16 8.91
C VAL A 322 5.63 21.99 9.72
N LEU A 323 4.60 21.43 9.08
CA LEU A 323 3.28 21.20 9.65
C LEU A 323 3.14 19.72 9.98
N VAL A 324 2.95 19.39 11.25
CA VAL A 324 2.91 18.00 11.73
C VAL A 324 1.68 17.79 12.59
N GLY A 325 1.04 16.64 12.44
CA GLY A 325 -0.11 16.25 13.24
C GLY A 325 0.20 14.96 13.98
N GLU A 326 -0.18 14.92 15.26
CA GLU A 326 0.01 13.76 16.13
C GLU A 326 -0.72 12.52 15.58
N ASP A 327 -2.04 12.63 15.42
CA ASP A 327 -2.88 11.53 14.97
C ASP A 327 -4.07 12.02 14.15
N GLN A 328 -4.52 11.23 13.17
CA GLN A 328 -5.60 11.61 12.25
C GLN A 328 -6.92 11.89 12.99
N ALA A 329 -7.24 11.14 14.06
CA ALA A 329 -8.45 11.35 14.84
C ALA A 329 -8.47 12.72 15.54
N THR A 330 -7.31 13.33 15.76
CA THR A 330 -7.17 14.63 16.45
C THR A 330 -7.29 15.82 15.48
N MET A 331 -7.25 15.59 14.17
CA MET A 331 -7.17 16.67 13.17
C MET A 331 -8.49 17.40 12.93
N ALA A 332 -9.63 16.83 13.32
CA ALA A 332 -10.96 17.37 13.00
C ALA A 332 -11.15 18.82 13.45
N THR A 333 -10.72 19.15 14.68
CA THR A 333 -10.81 20.51 15.22
C THR A 333 -9.94 21.51 14.45
N ALA A 334 -8.72 21.11 14.06
CA ALA A 334 -7.82 21.96 13.30
C ALA A 334 -8.33 22.20 11.87
N ILE A 335 -8.85 21.16 11.22
CA ILE A 335 -9.43 21.23 9.87
C ILE A 335 -10.65 22.16 9.84
N ALA A 336 -11.49 22.11 10.89
CA ALA A 336 -12.67 22.97 11.00
C ALA A 336 -12.34 24.45 11.30
N ASP A 337 -11.15 24.75 11.83
CA ASP A 337 -10.76 26.13 12.15
C ASP A 337 -10.28 26.89 10.90
N ARG A 338 -11.06 27.92 10.52
CA ARG A 338 -10.73 28.83 9.40
C ARG A 338 -9.41 29.58 9.60
N ARG A 339 -8.99 29.83 10.84
CA ARG A 339 -7.73 30.51 11.15
C ARG A 339 -6.56 29.57 10.86
N PHE A 340 -6.69 28.30 11.25
CA PHE A 340 -5.72 27.26 10.95
C PHE A 340 -5.60 27.03 9.44
N SER A 341 -6.70 26.77 8.73
CA SER A 341 -6.68 26.58 7.28
C SER A 341 -6.18 27.82 6.53
N GLY A 342 -6.53 29.02 6.99
CA GLY A 342 -5.99 30.28 6.47
C GLY A 342 -4.47 30.41 6.69
N MET A 343 -3.94 29.92 7.81
CA MET A 343 -2.50 29.88 8.09
C MET A 343 -1.78 28.92 7.13
N VAL A 344 -2.30 27.71 6.94
CA VAL A 344 -1.71 26.71 6.02
C VAL A 344 -1.67 27.25 4.59
N ASN A 345 -2.77 27.85 4.11
CA ASN A 345 -2.81 28.47 2.80
C ASN A 345 -1.79 29.61 2.64
N ARG A 346 -1.62 30.46 3.66
CA ARG A 346 -0.58 31.50 3.65
C ARG A 346 0.81 30.90 3.57
N ALA A 347 1.10 29.86 4.36
CA ALA A 347 2.40 29.19 4.32
C ALA A 347 2.72 28.70 2.89
N ILE A 348 1.78 27.99 2.25
CA ILE A 348 1.94 27.45 0.89
C ILE A 348 2.13 28.57 -0.15
N ALA A 349 1.44 29.71 0.02
CA ALA A 349 1.51 30.83 -0.89
C ALA A 349 2.75 31.73 -0.70
N SER A 350 3.38 31.74 0.49
CA SER A 350 4.44 32.71 0.82
C SER A 350 5.79 32.10 1.19
N VAL A 351 5.85 30.82 1.58
CA VAL A 351 7.06 30.19 2.10
C VAL A 351 7.74 29.34 1.01
N PRO A 352 9.09 29.37 0.89
CA PRO A 352 9.80 28.58 -0.11
C PRO A 352 9.65 27.07 0.06
N VAL A 353 9.67 26.56 1.29
CA VAL A 353 9.54 25.13 1.59
C VAL A 353 8.42 24.90 2.59
N VAL A 354 7.39 24.15 2.22
CA VAL A 354 6.36 23.70 3.14
C VAL A 354 6.41 22.19 3.21
N VAL A 355 6.53 21.65 4.43
CA VAL A 355 6.51 20.21 4.69
C VAL A 355 5.25 19.90 5.48
N THR A 356 4.51 18.90 5.06
CA THR A 356 3.48 18.26 5.88
C THR A 356 3.92 16.85 6.18
N ASP A 357 3.65 16.38 7.39
CA ASP A 357 4.03 15.02 7.76
C ASP A 357 3.09 14.42 8.82
N ARG A 358 3.16 13.10 8.99
CA ARG A 358 2.23 12.31 9.83
C ARG A 358 0.78 12.67 9.52
N ALA A 359 -0.07 12.94 10.54
CA ALA A 359 -1.50 13.19 10.35
C ALA A 359 -1.81 14.47 9.58
N MET A 360 -0.85 15.39 9.45
CA MET A 360 -1.03 16.59 8.65
C MET A 360 -1.10 16.27 7.15
N THR A 361 -0.34 15.28 6.65
CA THR A 361 -0.34 14.91 5.24
C THR A 361 -1.72 14.42 4.75
N PRO A 362 -2.37 13.44 5.42
CA PRO A 362 -3.77 13.10 5.14
C PRO A 362 -4.72 14.30 5.20
N ALA A 363 -4.56 15.17 6.21
CA ALA A 363 -5.42 16.34 6.39
C ALA A 363 -5.31 17.37 5.25
N MET A 364 -4.23 17.38 4.46
CA MET A 364 -4.10 18.26 3.28
C MET A 364 -5.08 17.91 2.16
N GLY A 365 -5.50 16.65 2.09
CA GLY A 365 -6.33 16.11 1.03
C GLY A 365 -7.77 16.60 1.04
N THR A 366 -8.50 16.18 0.01
CA THR A 366 -9.95 16.37 -0.12
C THR A 366 -10.70 15.57 0.93
N PHE A 367 -10.28 14.33 1.16
CA PHE A 367 -10.78 13.44 2.19
C PHE A 367 -9.63 12.79 2.95
N TYR A 368 -9.89 12.40 4.19
CA TYR A 368 -8.95 11.69 5.02
C TYR A 368 -9.67 10.71 5.95
N VAL A 369 -8.96 9.66 6.36
CA VAL A 369 -9.44 8.71 7.37
C VAL A 369 -9.34 9.33 8.75
N THR A 370 -10.37 9.20 9.57
CA THR A 370 -10.44 9.77 10.93
C THR A 370 -10.12 8.75 12.03
N ASN A 371 -10.02 7.48 11.68
CA ASN A 371 -9.55 6.44 12.59
C ASN A 371 -8.14 6.77 13.08
N ARG A 372 -7.83 6.38 14.31
CA ARG A 372 -6.49 6.50 14.88
C ARG A 372 -5.49 5.70 14.06
N SER A 373 -4.29 6.23 13.91
CA SER A 373 -3.12 5.45 13.48
C SER A 373 -2.51 4.79 14.71
N VAL A 374 -2.10 3.52 14.61
CA VAL A 374 -1.45 2.82 15.71
C VAL A 374 0.01 3.25 15.72
N PHE A 375 0.42 3.95 16.77
CA PHE A 375 1.80 4.41 16.90
C PHE A 375 2.61 3.59 17.90
N ASP A 376 1.99 2.81 18.80
CA ASP A 376 2.73 2.28 19.97
C ASP A 376 2.23 0.98 20.65
N ASP A 377 1.21 0.26 20.17
CA ASP A 377 0.70 -0.93 20.89
C ASP A 377 0.71 -2.20 20.00
N GLU A 378 1.43 -3.23 20.51
CA GLU A 378 1.55 -4.66 20.16
C GLU A 378 1.28 -5.12 18.70
N ASP A 379 2.23 -5.86 18.11
CA ASP A 379 2.18 -6.43 16.73
C ASP A 379 0.93 -7.27 16.40
N ASP A 380 0.12 -7.66 17.39
CA ASP A 380 -1.14 -8.36 17.17
C ASP A 380 -2.27 -7.38 16.78
N ASP A 381 -2.26 -6.13 17.27
CA ASP A 381 -3.29 -5.13 16.96
C ASP A 381 -3.23 -4.65 15.51
N ILE A 382 -2.02 -4.51 14.94
CA ILE A 382 -1.86 -4.05 13.55
C ILE A 382 -2.44 -5.03 12.54
N GLN A 383 -2.34 -6.34 12.82
CA GLN A 383 -2.82 -7.39 11.93
C GLN A 383 -4.35 -7.36 11.87
N ASP A 384 -5.00 -7.28 13.02
CA ASP A 384 -6.46 -7.17 13.12
C ASP A 384 -6.96 -5.87 12.48
N ILE A 385 -6.26 -4.75 12.69
CA ILE A 385 -6.60 -3.47 12.06
C ILE A 385 -6.45 -3.52 10.54
N ALA A 386 -5.43 -4.22 10.03
CA ALA A 386 -5.23 -4.39 8.59
C ALA A 386 -6.38 -5.17 7.95
N ILE A 387 -6.84 -6.26 8.61
CA ILE A 387 -8.01 -7.04 8.19
C ILE A 387 -9.27 -6.18 8.27
N ASP A 388 -9.50 -5.52 9.40
CA ASP A 388 -10.68 -4.69 9.69
C ASP A 388 -10.81 -3.53 8.71
N ALA A 389 -9.71 -3.00 8.18
CA ALA A 389 -9.75 -1.93 7.19
C ALA A 389 -10.38 -2.35 5.85
N PHE A 390 -10.55 -3.65 5.59
CA PHE A 390 -11.31 -4.20 4.46
C PHE A 390 -12.77 -4.56 4.79
N GLN A 391 -13.19 -4.36 6.04
CA GLN A 391 -14.56 -4.57 6.50
C GLN A 391 -15.42 -3.31 6.30
N THR A 392 -16.68 -3.51 5.93
CA THR A 392 -17.61 -2.41 5.68
C THR A 392 -17.94 -1.68 6.97
N GLY A 393 -17.68 -0.37 7.00
CA GLY A 393 -18.05 0.51 8.12
C GLY A 393 -16.94 0.73 9.15
N ASN A 394 -15.83 -0.02 9.07
CA ASN A 394 -14.72 0.12 10.02
C ASN A 394 -13.86 1.37 9.74
N ILE A 395 -13.82 1.85 8.49
CA ILE A 395 -13.12 3.08 8.13
C ILE A 395 -14.10 4.26 8.06
N THR A 396 -13.84 5.28 8.87
CA THR A 396 -14.58 6.54 8.89
C THR A 396 -13.82 7.62 8.15
N VAL A 397 -14.44 8.18 7.11
CA VAL A 397 -13.84 9.22 6.24
C VAL A 397 -14.51 10.57 6.49
N ALA A 398 -13.71 11.63 6.55
CA ALA A 398 -14.18 13.00 6.63
C ALA A 398 -13.52 13.89 5.57
N ARG A 399 -14.02 15.12 5.41
CA ARG A 399 -13.37 16.13 4.56
C ARG A 399 -12.08 16.60 5.22
N GLY A 400 -11.01 16.65 4.43
CA GLY A 400 -9.76 17.32 4.82
C GLY A 400 -9.82 18.82 4.55
N LEU A 401 -8.67 19.47 4.58
CA LEU A 401 -8.52 20.89 4.22
C LEU A 401 -8.84 21.15 2.75
N GLY A 402 -8.74 20.14 1.88
CA GLY A 402 -9.00 20.26 0.44
C GLY A 402 -8.01 21.16 -0.28
N ILE A 403 -6.80 21.33 0.27
CA ILE A 403 -5.76 22.17 -0.32
C ILE A 403 -5.07 21.44 -1.47
N VAL A 404 -4.84 20.14 -1.31
CA VAL A 404 -4.29 19.27 -2.36
C VAL A 404 -5.38 18.33 -2.84
N GLU A 405 -5.56 18.26 -4.16
CA GLU A 405 -6.52 17.33 -4.76
C GLU A 405 -6.04 15.89 -4.64
N GLY A 406 -6.89 15.04 -4.06
CA GLY A 406 -6.56 13.66 -3.70
C GLY A 406 -6.87 13.35 -2.24
N SER A 407 -6.82 12.07 -1.89
CA SER A 407 -6.84 11.60 -0.50
C SER A 407 -5.49 10.97 -0.19
N PHE A 408 -4.91 11.25 0.97
CA PHE A 408 -3.55 10.81 1.31
C PHE A 408 -3.56 9.95 2.57
N GLN A 409 -2.63 9.00 2.64
CA GLN A 409 -2.41 8.16 3.80
C GLN A 409 -0.90 7.95 3.97
N GLY A 410 -0.36 8.29 5.14
CA GLY A 410 1.04 8.04 5.50
C GLY A 410 1.24 6.64 6.09
N ARG A 411 2.51 6.25 6.30
CA ARG A 411 2.93 4.96 6.85
C ARG A 411 2.25 3.78 6.15
N ASN A 412 2.15 3.86 4.82
CA ASN A 412 1.39 2.89 4.04
C ASN A 412 1.83 1.44 4.28
N THR A 413 3.14 1.26 4.46
CA THR A 413 3.81 -0.02 4.58
C THR A 413 3.98 -0.45 6.02
N LEU A 414 4.53 0.38 6.91
CA LEU A 414 4.69 0.04 8.33
C LEU A 414 3.35 -0.25 9.02
N ASP A 415 2.32 0.56 8.73
CA ASP A 415 1.01 0.44 9.39
C ASP A 415 -0.01 -0.36 8.53
N GLN A 416 0.45 -0.99 7.45
CA GLN A 416 -0.34 -1.85 6.55
C GLN A 416 -1.64 -1.20 6.03
N HIS A 417 -1.61 0.10 5.73
CA HIS A 417 -2.80 0.92 5.43
C HIS A 417 -3.48 0.68 4.07
N TRP A 418 -3.26 -0.47 3.42
CA TRP A 418 -3.88 -0.83 2.15
C TRP A 418 -5.40 -0.77 2.20
N GLY A 419 -6.03 -1.30 3.26
CA GLY A 419 -7.48 -1.26 3.43
C GLY A 419 -8.02 0.18 3.57
N ARG A 420 -7.25 1.11 4.16
CA ARG A 420 -7.60 2.53 4.18
C ARG A 420 -7.58 3.13 2.79
N LEU A 421 -6.61 2.77 1.94
CA LEU A 421 -6.56 3.25 0.56
C LEU A 421 -7.81 2.83 -0.23
N TYR A 422 -8.17 1.54 -0.16
CA TYR A 422 -9.36 1.03 -0.85
C TYR A 422 -10.66 1.59 -0.26
N SER A 423 -10.72 1.82 1.06
CA SER A 423 -11.87 2.48 1.70
C SER A 423 -12.03 3.93 1.23
N LEU A 424 -10.94 4.68 1.07
CA LEU A 424 -10.96 6.03 0.48
C LEU A 424 -11.43 6.00 -0.98
N ALA A 425 -10.95 5.03 -1.76
CA ALA A 425 -11.37 4.86 -3.16
C ALA A 425 -12.85 4.50 -3.25
N LYS A 426 -13.36 3.61 -2.39
CA LYS A 426 -14.78 3.27 -2.28
C LYS A 426 -15.63 4.49 -1.88
N TYR A 427 -15.14 5.29 -0.94
CA TYR A 427 -15.85 6.47 -0.42
C TYR A 427 -16.00 7.58 -1.47
N SER A 428 -14.92 7.86 -2.22
CA SER A 428 -14.94 8.85 -3.31
C SER A 428 -14.18 8.32 -4.54
N PRO A 429 -14.84 7.51 -5.39
CA PRO A 429 -14.20 6.86 -6.54
C PRO A 429 -13.51 7.83 -7.51
N ARG A 430 -14.01 9.07 -7.60
CA ARG A 430 -13.44 10.12 -8.47
C ARG A 430 -12.37 10.97 -7.79
N THR A 431 -11.82 10.52 -6.67
CA THR A 431 -10.71 11.18 -5.99
C THR A 431 -9.52 10.21 -5.98
N MET A 432 -8.41 10.62 -6.59
CA MET A 432 -7.18 9.81 -6.55
C MET A 432 -6.74 9.61 -5.11
N VAL A 433 -6.32 8.40 -4.77
CA VAL A 433 -5.86 8.04 -3.43
C VAL A 433 -4.37 7.77 -3.48
N TYR A 434 -3.62 8.27 -2.50
CA TYR A 434 -2.16 8.16 -2.41
C TYR A 434 -1.76 7.55 -1.06
N GLY A 435 -1.19 6.35 -1.08
CA GLY A 435 -0.46 5.77 0.04
C GLY A 435 1.01 6.16 -0.05
N ILE A 436 1.48 6.97 0.89
CA ILE A 436 2.88 7.40 0.97
C ILE A 436 3.53 6.55 2.05
N SER A 437 4.50 5.73 1.65
CA SER A 437 5.29 4.95 2.60
C SER A 437 6.09 5.89 3.50
N GLU A 438 6.39 5.44 4.72
CA GLU A 438 7.36 6.09 5.59
C GLU A 438 8.71 6.33 4.91
N MET A 439 9.48 7.30 5.41
CA MET A 439 10.76 7.74 4.81
C MET A 439 10.66 8.18 3.35
N THR A 440 9.45 8.42 2.86
CA THR A 440 9.14 8.86 1.51
C THR A 440 8.23 10.07 1.53
N SER A 441 8.30 10.87 0.47
CA SER A 441 7.45 12.02 0.26
C SER A 441 7.03 12.20 -1.19
N ILE A 442 5.90 12.87 -1.38
CA ILE A 442 5.53 13.48 -2.64
C ILE A 442 5.96 14.94 -2.60
N VAL A 443 6.79 15.36 -3.56
CA VAL A 443 7.25 16.73 -3.72
C VAL A 443 6.49 17.39 -4.87
N ILE A 444 5.72 18.44 -4.56
CA ILE A 444 4.97 19.25 -5.52
C ILE A 444 5.67 20.60 -5.69
N GLU A 445 6.00 20.94 -6.94
CA GLU A 445 6.62 22.20 -7.30
C GLU A 445 5.97 22.73 -8.57
N ARG A 446 5.48 23.98 -8.58
CA ARG A 446 4.91 24.65 -9.76
C ARG A 446 3.92 23.80 -10.58
N ASN A 447 4.43 23.00 -11.52
CA ASN A 447 3.70 22.16 -12.47
C ASN A 447 4.18 20.69 -12.48
N ARG A 448 4.95 20.24 -11.48
CA ARG A 448 5.46 18.87 -11.35
C ARG A 448 5.15 18.30 -9.97
N ALA A 449 4.89 17.01 -9.93
CA ALA A 449 4.88 16.20 -8.71
C ALA A 449 5.84 15.02 -8.90
N SER A 450 6.64 14.70 -7.90
CA SER A 450 7.59 13.58 -7.95
C SER A 450 7.75 12.92 -6.59
N VAL A 451 8.19 11.66 -6.58
CA VAL A 451 8.51 10.93 -5.36
C VAL A 451 9.96 11.19 -4.96
N ALA A 452 10.20 11.41 -3.66
CA ALA A 452 11.52 11.50 -3.06
C ALA A 452 11.58 10.66 -1.77
N GLY A 453 12.74 10.08 -1.46
CA GLY A 453 12.91 9.24 -0.27
C GLY A 453 13.42 7.84 -0.61
N GLU A 454 13.06 6.86 0.22
CA GLU A 454 13.62 5.49 0.15
C GLU A 454 12.64 4.46 -0.41
N ARG A 455 11.36 4.64 -0.10
CA ARG A 455 10.27 3.70 -0.41
C ARG A 455 9.31 4.26 -1.45
N SER A 456 8.26 3.49 -1.75
CA SER A 456 7.31 3.81 -2.80
C SER A 456 6.18 4.75 -2.38
N VAL A 457 5.54 5.35 -3.38
CA VAL A 457 4.19 5.91 -3.27
C VAL A 457 3.26 5.04 -4.10
N ILE A 458 2.14 4.64 -3.51
CA ILE A 458 1.07 3.89 -4.16
C ILE A 458 -0.05 4.84 -4.52
N MET A 459 -0.59 4.74 -5.73
CA MET A 459 -1.74 5.51 -6.17
C MET A 459 -2.86 4.61 -6.66
N LEU A 460 -4.09 4.87 -6.20
CA LEU A 460 -5.29 4.19 -6.66
C LEU A 460 -6.15 5.16 -7.49
N ASP A 461 -6.57 4.70 -8.66
CA ASP A 461 -7.69 5.24 -9.42
C ASP A 461 -8.90 4.31 -9.24
N GLY A 462 -9.85 4.75 -8.42
CA GLY A 462 -11.11 4.05 -8.17
C GLY A 462 -12.23 4.45 -9.12
N SER A 463 -12.00 5.32 -10.11
CA SER A 463 -13.07 6.02 -10.85
C SER A 463 -13.97 5.11 -11.67
N GLN A 464 -13.46 3.95 -12.06
CA GLN A 464 -14.20 2.90 -12.76
C GLN A 464 -14.52 1.69 -11.88
N GLY A 465 -14.17 1.78 -10.59
CA GLY A 465 -14.37 0.72 -9.62
C GLY A 465 -15.85 0.36 -9.45
N LYS A 466 -16.12 -0.92 -9.23
CA LYS A 466 -17.42 -1.42 -8.77
C LYS A 466 -17.28 -1.88 -7.34
N TYR A 467 -18.17 -1.36 -6.48
CA TYR A 467 -18.11 -1.56 -5.05
C TYR A 467 -19.39 -2.23 -4.57
N SER A 468 -19.26 -3.24 -3.73
CA SER A 468 -20.36 -3.94 -3.07
C SER A 468 -19.89 -4.42 -1.69
N ASN A 469 -20.79 -5.03 -0.92
CA ASN A 469 -20.45 -5.68 0.34
C ASN A 469 -20.68 -7.18 0.15
N GLY A 470 -19.75 -8.00 0.65
CA GLY A 470 -19.90 -9.44 0.72
C GLY A 470 -20.80 -9.87 1.87
N THR A 471 -21.13 -11.15 1.89
CA THR A 471 -22.04 -11.75 2.89
C THR A 471 -21.44 -11.81 4.31
N ASN A 472 -20.12 -11.66 4.44
CA ASN A 472 -19.39 -11.68 5.72
C ASN A 472 -19.08 -10.28 6.27
N GLY A 473 -19.49 -9.19 5.59
CA GLY A 473 -19.19 -7.82 6.01
C GLY A 473 -18.00 -7.17 5.27
N ALA A 474 -17.10 -7.96 4.67
CA ALA A 474 -16.01 -7.42 3.86
C ALA A 474 -16.56 -6.67 2.64
N PHE A 475 -15.84 -5.66 2.13
CA PHE A 475 -16.26 -4.99 0.90
C PHE A 475 -15.53 -5.55 -0.33
N SER A 476 -16.23 -5.52 -1.46
CA SER A 476 -15.62 -5.70 -2.79
C SER A 476 -15.25 -4.36 -3.40
N ALA A 477 -14.12 -4.33 -4.11
CA ALA A 477 -13.63 -3.21 -4.89
C ALA A 477 -12.99 -3.76 -6.18
N LEU A 478 -13.77 -3.79 -7.26
CA LEU A 478 -13.41 -4.44 -8.52
C LEU A 478 -13.02 -3.38 -9.55
N ASN A 479 -12.03 -3.66 -10.42
CA ASN A 479 -11.54 -2.71 -11.44
C ASN A 479 -10.93 -1.43 -10.83
N VAL A 480 -10.20 -1.56 -9.71
CA VAL A 480 -9.40 -0.46 -9.15
C VAL A 480 -8.01 -0.51 -9.77
N VAL A 481 -7.55 0.62 -10.32
CA VAL A 481 -6.23 0.69 -10.96
C VAL A 481 -5.19 1.16 -9.97
N VAL A 482 -4.10 0.42 -9.84
CA VAL A 482 -2.96 0.70 -8.97
C VAL A 482 -1.76 1.14 -9.81
N ASN A 483 -1.06 2.16 -9.33
CA ASN A 483 0.24 2.58 -9.82
C ASN A 483 1.21 2.63 -8.64
N ALA A 484 2.43 2.13 -8.83
CA ALA A 484 3.50 2.18 -7.84
C ALA A 484 4.60 3.12 -8.35
N TYR A 485 4.95 4.12 -7.56
CA TYR A 485 5.96 5.11 -7.92
C TYR A 485 7.19 4.93 -7.03
N ALA A 486 8.34 4.71 -7.66
CA ALA A 486 9.63 4.62 -6.98
C ALA A 486 10.22 6.01 -6.70
N PRO A 487 11.16 6.17 -5.76
CA PRO A 487 11.92 7.41 -5.62
C PRO A 487 12.49 7.89 -6.96
N GLY A 488 12.28 9.18 -7.26
CA GLY A 488 12.66 9.81 -8.53
C GLY A 488 11.57 9.78 -9.60
N ASP A 489 10.51 8.99 -9.45
CA ASP A 489 9.40 9.00 -10.40
C ASP A 489 8.66 10.33 -10.42
N ALA A 490 8.24 10.74 -11.62
CA ALA A 490 7.23 11.77 -11.79
C ALA A 490 5.82 11.17 -11.62
N ILE A 491 4.95 11.89 -10.92
CA ILE A 491 3.52 11.58 -10.80
C ILE A 491 2.80 12.49 -11.81
N GLN A 492 2.39 11.91 -12.94
CA GLN A 492 1.79 12.61 -14.09
C GLN A 492 0.47 11.98 -14.50
#